data_AF-A0A519JVA8-F1
#
_entry.id   AF-A0A519JVA8-F1
#
_cell.length_a   1.000
_cell.length_b   1.000
_cell.length_c   1.000
_cell.angle_alpha   90.00
_cell.angle_beta   90.00
_cell.angle_gamma   90.00
#
_symmetry.space_group_name_H-M   'P 1'
#
loop_
_entity.id
_entity.type
_entity.pdbx_description
1 polymer ?
#
loop_
_entity_poly.entity_id
_entity_poly.type
_entity_poly.pdbx_seq_one_letter_code
_entity_poly.pdbx_strand_id
1 'polypeptide(L)'
;MYWLEIILETIAGTTVMTLFSYLMGESFRKLFSEPAMLNYIIAISKVKLNPGLNNMLGWLIHYIFGLLFVIPYHIIWHFGWLDEDWQSGMLLGGISG
;
A
#
# COMPACT_ATOMS: atom_id res chain seq x y z
N MET A 1 -4.25 0.00 -23.17
CA MET A 1 -3.25 0.83 -22.48
C MET A 1 -3.44 0.84 -20.95
N TYR A 2 -4.58 0.36 -20.42
CA TYR A 2 -4.90 0.33 -18.98
C TYR A 2 -3.96 -0.49 -18.07
N TRP A 3 -3.43 -1.62 -18.51
CA TRP A 3 -2.63 -2.49 -17.61
C TRP A 3 -1.29 -1.89 -17.21
N LEU A 4 -0.66 -1.09 -18.09
CA LEU A 4 0.60 -0.43 -17.77
C LEU A 4 0.39 0.68 -16.74
N GLU A 5 -0.68 1.45 -16.88
CA GLU A 5 -1.08 2.51 -15.95
C GLU A 5 -1.32 1.92 -14.55
N ILE A 6 -2.14 0.88 -14.43
CA ILE A 6 -2.40 0.19 -13.15
C ILE A 6 -1.11 -0.29 -12.49
N ILE A 7 -0.18 -0.87 -13.24
CA ILE A 7 1.10 -1.36 -12.70
C ILE A 7 1.95 -0.19 -12.20
N LEU A 8 2.07 0.88 -12.99
CA LEU A 8 2.87 2.05 -12.62
C LEU A 8 2.27 2.77 -11.40
N GLU A 9 0.96 2.95 -11.37
CA GLU A 9 0.22 3.53 -10.24
C GLU A 9 0.36 2.67 -8.99
N THR A 10 0.29 1.34 -9.12
CA THR A 10 0.52 0.41 -8.00
C THR A 10 1.92 0.59 -7.45
N ILE A 11 2.95 0.63 -8.31
CA ILE A 11 4.33 0.80 -7.86
C ILE A 11 4.52 2.18 -7.21
N ALA A 12 4.06 3.25 -7.84
CA ALA A 12 4.20 4.60 -7.34
C ALA A 12 3.45 4.81 -6.02
N GLY A 13 2.18 4.43 -5.97
CA GLY A 13 1.33 4.56 -4.78
C GLY A 13 1.86 3.76 -3.61
N THR A 14 2.19 2.48 -3.84
CA THR A 14 2.80 1.63 -2.81
C THR A 14 4.10 2.22 -2.30
N THR A 15 4.97 2.72 -3.18
CA THR A 15 6.25 3.34 -2.78
C THR A 15 6.05 4.61 -1.93
N VAL A 16 5.09 5.47 -2.30
CA VAL A 16 4.78 6.68 -1.52
C VAL A 16 4.20 6.31 -0.16
N MET A 17 3.31 5.32 -0.09
CA MET A 17 2.76 4.81 1.17
C MET A 17 3.86 4.23 2.06
N THR A 18 4.78 3.45 1.49
CA THR A 18 5.95 2.93 2.21
C THR A 18 6.80 4.09 2.73
N LEU A 19 7.16 5.06 1.89
CA LEU A 19 7.96 6.21 2.31
C LEU A 19 7.27 6.98 3.45
N PHE A 20 5.97 7.21 3.33
CA PHE A 20 5.17 7.84 4.37
C PHE A 20 5.21 7.04 5.68
N SER A 21 5.05 5.71 5.63
CA SER A 21 5.10 4.85 6.82
C SER A 21 6.47 4.87 7.51
N TYR A 22 7.56 4.94 6.76
CA TYR A 22 8.91 5.13 7.31
C TYR A 22 9.08 6.51 7.99
N LEU A 23 8.70 7.59 7.31
CA LEU A 23 8.82 8.97 7.84
C LEU A 23 7.98 9.16 9.11
N MET A 24 6.75 8.64 9.11
CA MET A 24 5.86 8.67 10.27
C MET A 24 6.35 7.72 11.36
N GLY A 25 6.92 6.56 11.01
CA GLY A 25 7.52 5.63 11.95
C GLY A 25 8.69 6.23 12.75
N GLU A 26 9.53 7.05 12.14
CA GLU A 26 10.58 7.80 12.84
C GLU A 26 9.99 8.89 13.76
N SER A 27 8.95 9.58 13.30
CA SER A 27 8.33 10.70 14.02
C SER A 27 7.44 10.26 15.20
N PHE A 28 6.79 9.09 15.10
CA PHE A 28 5.79 8.59 16.06
C PHE A 28 6.25 7.34 16.84
N ARG A 29 7.57 7.23 17.12
CA ARG A 29 8.16 6.17 17.97
C ARG A 29 7.86 4.72 17.50
N LYS A 30 8.06 4.43 16.20
CA LYS A 30 7.95 3.09 15.59
C LYS A 30 6.57 2.42 15.64
N LEU A 31 5.51 3.09 16.13
CA LEU A 31 4.15 2.51 16.09
C LEU A 31 3.66 2.24 14.66
N PHE A 32 4.13 3.01 13.68
CA PHE A 32 3.70 2.95 12.28
C PHE A 32 4.74 2.33 11.33
N SER A 33 5.89 1.86 11.83
CA SER A 33 6.86 1.22 10.94
C SER A 33 6.28 -0.10 10.44
N GLU A 34 5.93 -0.16 9.15
CA GLU A 34 5.41 -1.36 8.48
C GLU A 34 6.19 -2.65 8.77
N PRO A 35 7.53 -2.63 8.85
CA PRO A 35 8.28 -3.83 9.25
C PRO A 35 7.89 -4.36 10.63
N ALA A 36 7.56 -3.50 11.59
CA ALA A 36 7.20 -3.92 12.95
C ALA A 36 5.79 -4.51 13.00
N MET A 37 4.82 -3.89 12.32
CA MET A 37 3.44 -4.41 12.27
C MET A 37 3.37 -5.74 11.51
N LEU A 38 4.10 -5.84 10.40
CA LEU A 38 4.13 -7.06 9.62
C LEU A 38 4.87 -8.19 10.35
N ASN A 39 5.99 -7.89 11.03
CA ASN A 39 6.66 -8.84 11.91
C ASN A 39 5.76 -9.30 13.07
N TYR A 40 4.93 -8.41 13.62
CA TYR A 40 3.96 -8.77 14.65
C TYR A 40 2.89 -9.73 14.09
N ILE A 41 2.31 -9.44 12.92
CA ILE A 41 1.34 -10.33 12.24
C ILE A 41 1.97 -11.69 11.92
N ILE A 42 3.22 -11.71 11.45
CA ILE A 42 3.97 -12.94 11.19
C ILE A 42 4.24 -13.70 12.49
N ALA A 43 4.58 -13.01 13.59
CA ALA A 43 4.86 -13.64 14.89
C ALA A 43 3.62 -14.26 15.53
N ILE A 44 2.42 -13.68 15.34
CA ILE A 44 1.15 -14.27 15.80
C ILE A 44 0.63 -15.34 14.85
N SER A 45 0.99 -15.30 13.57
CA SER A 45 0.77 -16.40 12.66
C SER A 45 1.71 -17.55 13.06
N LYS A 46 1.23 -18.78 13.24
CA LYS A 46 2.09 -19.94 13.61
C LYS A 46 3.04 -20.39 12.48
N VAL A 47 3.36 -19.48 11.57
CA VAL A 47 4.03 -19.71 10.31
C VAL A 47 5.54 -19.54 10.54
N LYS A 48 6.23 -20.65 10.84
CA LYS A 48 7.69 -20.67 10.93
C LYS A 48 8.30 -20.65 9.52
N LEU A 49 8.47 -19.47 8.96
CA LEU A 49 9.19 -19.29 7.69
C LEU A 49 10.61 -18.79 7.96
N ASN A 50 11.51 -19.11 7.03
CA ASN A 50 12.86 -18.55 7.02
C ASN A 50 12.77 -17.01 6.99
N PRO A 51 13.54 -16.27 7.81
CA PRO A 51 13.52 -14.80 7.85
C PRO A 51 13.59 -14.11 6.48
N GLY A 52 14.39 -14.65 5.55
CA GLY A 52 14.49 -14.09 4.18
C GLY A 52 13.20 -14.28 3.38
N LEU A 53 12.53 -15.43 3.53
CA LEU A 53 11.26 -15.73 2.89
C LEU A 53 10.12 -14.90 3.49
N ASN A 54 10.15 -14.65 4.80
CA ASN A 54 9.21 -13.75 5.47
C ASN A 54 9.28 -12.32 4.92
N ASN A 55 10.49 -11.79 4.73
CA ASN A 55 10.66 -10.45 4.18
C ASN A 55 10.13 -10.38 2.73
N MET A 56 10.49 -11.33 1.87
CA MET A 56 10.03 -11.36 0.48
C MET A 56 8.51 -11.49 0.37
N LEU A 57 7.90 -12.38 1.16
CA LEU A 57 6.44 -12.53 1.20
C LEU A 57 5.75 -11.27 1.72
N GLY A 58 6.37 -10.58 2.68
CA GLY A 58 5.86 -9.32 3.19
C GLY A 58 5.77 -8.24 2.13
N TRP A 59 6.83 -8.05 1.35
CA TRP A 59 6.82 -7.14 0.21
C TRP A 59 5.81 -7.56 -0.85
N LEU A 60 5.73 -8.86 -1.17
CA LEU A 60 4.76 -9.36 -2.14
C LEU A 60 3.32 -9.03 -1.71
N ILE A 61 2.98 -9.30 -0.44
CA ILE A 61 1.66 -8.99 0.12
C ILE A 61 1.41 -7.47 0.08
N HIS A 62 2.40 -6.64 0.43
CA HIS A 62 2.25 -5.19 0.42
C HIS A 62 1.90 -4.65 -0.98
N TYR A 63 2.61 -5.11 -2.02
CA TYR A 63 2.29 -4.73 -3.40
C TYR A 63 0.95 -5.30 -3.89
N ILE A 64 0.52 -6.47 -3.41
CA ILE A 64 -0.82 -7.00 -3.68
C ILE A 64 -1.88 -6.06 -3.09
N PHE A 65 -1.69 -5.58 -1.85
CA PHE A 65 -2.61 -4.60 -1.25
C PHE A 65 -2.59 -3.27 -2.02
N GLY A 66 -1.42 -2.78 -2.43
CA GLY A 66 -1.31 -1.61 -3.30
C GLY A 66 -2.14 -1.75 -4.57
N LEU A 67 -2.07 -2.91 -5.24
CA LEU A 67 -2.89 -3.20 -6.42
C LEU A 67 -4.40 -3.19 -6.10
N LEU A 68 -4.79 -3.76 -4.96
CA LEU A 68 -6.17 -3.77 -4.49
C LEU A 68 -6.74 -2.37 -4.20
N PHE A 69 -5.89 -1.38 -3.87
CA PHE A 69 -6.30 0.02 -3.76
C PHE A 69 -6.42 0.72 -5.10
N VAL A 70 -5.54 0.42 -6.06
CA VAL A 70 -5.55 1.06 -7.39
C VAL A 70 -6.75 0.63 -8.23
N ILE A 71 -7.13 -0.66 -8.20
CA ILE A 71 -8.23 -1.18 -9.03
C ILE A 71 -9.55 -0.41 -8.80
N PRO A 72 -10.04 -0.19 -7.57
CA PRO A 72 -11.22 0.63 -7.30
C PRO A 72 -11.11 2.06 -7.83
N TYR A 73 -9.95 2.71 -7.72
CA TYR A 73 -9.77 4.10 -8.19
C TYR A 73 -9.91 4.17 -9.71
N HIS A 74 -9.29 3.22 -10.41
CA HIS A 74 -9.42 3.10 -11.85
C HIS A 74 -10.87 2.80 -12.29
N ILE A 75 -11.62 2.00 -11.53
CA ILE A 75 -13.06 1.78 -11.77
C ILE A 75 -13.84 3.10 -11.60
N ILE A 76 -13.62 3.82 -10.50
CA ILE A 76 -14.28 5.08 -10.19
C ILE A 76 -14.08 6.10 -11.33
N TRP A 77 -12.84 6.26 -11.79
CA TRP A 77 -12.51 7.18 -12.88
C TRP A 77 -13.01 6.70 -14.24
N HIS A 78 -12.93 5.40 -14.54
CA HIS A 78 -13.45 4.83 -15.78
C HIS A 78 -14.95 5.07 -15.96
N PHE A 79 -15.72 4.99 -14.87
CA PHE A 79 -17.16 5.28 -14.89
C PHE A 79 -17.51 6.77 -14.71
N GLY A 80 -16.51 7.64 -14.55
CA GLY A 80 -16.71 9.09 -14.36
C GLY A 80 -17.46 9.43 -13.08
N TRP A 81 -17.32 8.62 -12.02
CA TRP A 81 -17.98 8.89 -10.73
C TRP A 81 -17.29 10.01 -9.94
N LEU A 82 -16.00 10.21 -10.18
CA LEU A 82 -15.18 11.30 -9.65
C LEU A 82 -14.26 11.81 -10.77
N ASP A 83 -13.87 13.07 -10.68
CA ASP A 83 -12.92 13.67 -11.60
C ASP A 83 -11.49 13.20 -11.29
N GLU A 84 -10.64 13.13 -12.33
CA GLU A 84 -9.20 12.84 -12.20
C GLU A 84 -8.43 14.10 -11.78
N ASP A 85 -8.76 14.64 -10.61
CA ASP A 85 -8.12 15.84 -10.07
C ASP A 85 -7.50 15.60 -8.68
N TRP A 86 -6.72 16.60 -8.24
CA TRP A 86 -5.99 16.50 -6.98
C TRP A 86 -6.92 16.46 -5.75
N GLN A 87 -8.10 17.07 -5.86
CA GLN A 87 -9.08 17.12 -4.77
C GLN A 87 -9.71 15.75 -4.54
N SER A 88 -10.11 15.09 -5.62
CA SER A 88 -10.63 13.72 -5.64
C SER A 88 -9.56 12.74 -5.15
N GLY A 89 -8.31 12.91 -5.59
CA GLY A 89 -7.17 12.12 -5.10
C GLY A 89 -6.93 12.26 -3.60
N MET A 90 -6.98 13.48 -3.05
CA MET A 90 -6.87 13.72 -1.62
C MET A 90 -8.03 13.12 -0.82
N LEU A 91 -9.26 13.22 -1.33
CA LEU A 91 -10.45 12.64 -0.71
C LEU A 91 -10.34 11.11 -0.64
N LEU A 92 -10.04 10.47 -1.76
CA LEU A 92 -9.86 9.02 -1.84
C LEU A 92 -8.73 8.55 -0.92
N GLY A 93 -7.60 9.25 -0.95
CA GLY A 93 -6.47 9.03 -0.04
C GLY A 93 -6.90 9.06 1.43
N GLY A 94 -7.55 10.13 1.88
CA GLY A 94 -7.98 10.29 3.28
C GLY A 94 -9.09 9.34 3.72
N ILE A 95 -9.93 8.83 2.81
CA ILE A 95 -10.91 7.78 3.13
C ILE A 95 -10.22 6.41 3.25
N SER A 96 -9.18 6.18 2.45
CA SER A 96 -8.43 4.92 2.40
C SER A 96 -7.35 4.79 3.49
N GLY A 97 -6.96 5.88 4.14
CA GLY A 97 -5.87 5.92 5.13
C GLY A 97 -5.95 7.09 6.12
#